data_AF-A0A9D6YHP1-F1
#
_entry.id   AF-A0A9D6YHP1-F1
#
_cell.length_a   1.000
_cell.length_b   1.000
_cell.length_c   1.000
_cell.angle_alpha   90.00
_cell.angle_beta   90.00
_cell.angle_gamma   90.00
#
_symmetry.space_group_name_H-M   'P 1'
#
loop_
_entity.id
_entity.type
_entity.pdbx_description
1 polymer ?
#
loop_
_entity_poly.entity_id
_entity_poly.type
_entity_poly.pdbx_seq_one_letter_code
_entity_poly.pdbx_strand_id
1 'polypeptide(L)' 'METSEESIRTTAIGGFKALETYKPKDKHGELNINVADRFWVKLEGEGIDNTEPLKAVAGQMDLKKLAALAK' A
#
# COMPACT_ATOMS: atom_id res chain seq x y z
N MET A 1 25.20 -1.41 -15.50
CA MET A 1 24.74 -1.00 -14.15
C MET A 1 23.23 -1.19 -14.14
N GLU A 2 22.74 -2.31 -13.63
CA GLU A 2 21.30 -2.57 -13.55
C GLU A 2 20.92 -2.68 -12.08
N THR A 3 20.28 -1.64 -11.57
CA THR A 3 19.62 -1.70 -10.28
C THR A 3 18.25 -1.05 -10.45
N SER A 4 17.50 -1.61 -11.38
CA SER A 4 16.05 -1.50 -11.44
C SER A 4 15.44 -2.46 -10.44
N GLU A 5 15.86 -2.33 -9.18
CA GLU A 5 15.40 -3.20 -8.12
C GLU A 5 14.04 -2.71 -7.66
N GLU A 6 13.12 -3.66 -7.56
CA GLU A 6 11.89 -3.50 -6.82
C GLU A 6 12.21 -2.93 -5.43
N SER A 7 11.62 -1.80 -5.08
CA SER A 7 11.75 -1.24 -3.75
C SER A 7 10.62 -1.73 -2.87
N ILE A 8 10.96 -2.40 -1.77
CA ILE A 8 10.00 -2.89 -0.79
C ILE A 8 10.26 -2.20 0.54
N ARG A 9 9.23 -1.60 1.12
CA ARG A 9 9.33 -0.85 2.38
C ARG A 9 8.11 -1.08 3.25
N THR A 10 8.32 -1.25 4.55
CA THR A 10 7.23 -1.25 5.52
C THR A 10 6.83 0.20 5.83
N THR A 11 5.55 0.45 5.95
CA THR A 11 4.99 1.74 6.35
C THR A 11 3.75 1.54 7.22
N ALA A 12 3.07 2.63 7.56
CA ALA A 12 1.80 2.60 8.26
C ALA A 12 0.79 3.53 7.57
N ILE A 13 -0.45 3.05 7.41
CA ILE A 13 -1.56 3.82 6.82
C ILE A 13 -2.72 3.78 7.80
N GLY A 14 -3.17 4.95 8.26
CA GLY A 14 -4.29 5.03 9.21
C GLY A 14 -4.05 4.31 10.55
N GLY A 15 -2.78 4.08 10.92
CA GLY A 15 -2.38 3.33 12.11
C GLY A 15 -2.23 1.82 11.90
N PHE A 16 -2.47 1.31 10.70
CA PHE A 16 -2.33 -0.10 10.34
C PHE A 16 -1.00 -0.35 9.62
N LYS A 17 -0.39 -1.52 9.84
CA LYS A 17 0.85 -1.92 9.16
C LYS A 17 0.58 -2.11 7.67
N ALA A 18 1.47 -1.57 6.85
CA ALA A 18 1.41 -1.73 5.42
C ALA A 18 2.77 -2.07 4.82
N LEU A 19 2.75 -2.76 3.69
CA LEU A 19 3.90 -3.06 2.85
C LEU A 19 3.72 -2.32 1.53
N GLU A 20 4.67 -1.46 1.23
CA GLU A 20 4.75 -0.72 -0.01
C GLU A 20 5.78 -1.39 -0.92
N THR A 21 5.38 -1.62 -2.16
CA THR A 21 6.25 -2.14 -3.22
C THR A 21 6.21 -1.17 -4.39
N TYR A 22 7.36 -0.82 -4.95
CA TYR A 22 7.44 0.01 -6.16
C TYR A 22 8.41 -0.59 -7.17
N LYS A 23 7.97 -0.69 -8.42
CA LYS A 23 8.74 -1.18 -9.56
C LYS A 23 8.92 -0.04 -10.56
N PRO A 24 10.06 0.69 -10.51
CA PRO A 24 10.26 1.87 -11.35
C PRO A 24 10.25 1.59 -12.86
N LYS A 25 10.75 0.42 -13.27
CA LYS A 25 10.76 -0.01 -14.68
C LYS A 25 9.35 -0.18 -15.23
N ASP A 26 8.44 -0.69 -14.40
CA ASP A 26 7.07 -1.03 -14.79
C ASP A 26 6.10 0.12 -14.50
N LYS A 27 6.58 1.20 -13.84
CA LYS A 27 5.75 2.27 -13.27
C LYS A 27 4.57 1.71 -12.45
N HIS A 28 4.86 0.65 -11.71
CA HIS A 28 3.86 -0.11 -10.96
C HIS A 28 4.14 0.05 -9.47
N GLY A 29 3.10 0.38 -8.71
CA GLY A 29 3.15 0.38 -7.26
C GLY A 29 2.08 -0.51 -6.65
N GLU A 30 2.41 -1.09 -5.51
CA GLU A 30 1.49 -1.83 -4.67
C GLU A 30 1.55 -1.33 -3.24
N LEU A 31 0.39 -1.26 -2.60
CA LEU A 31 0.25 -0.98 -1.20
C LEU A 31 -0.64 -2.04 -0.57
N ASN A 32 -0.05 -2.86 0.29
CA ASN A 32 -0.72 -3.94 0.99
C ASN A 32 -0.89 -3.57 2.46
N ILE A 33 -2.12 -3.49 2.95
CA ILE A 33 -2.44 -3.03 4.31
C ILE A 33 -3.10 -4.17 5.07
N ASN A 34 -2.51 -4.55 6.20
CA ASN A 34 -3.11 -5.51 7.11
C ASN A 34 -3.98 -4.77 8.14
N VAL A 35 -5.29 -5.00 8.09
CA VAL A 35 -6.26 -4.32 8.95
C VAL A 35 -6.86 -5.32 9.94
N ALA A 36 -6.60 -5.08 11.23
CA ALA A 36 -7.09 -5.86 12.36
C ALA A 36 -6.85 -7.39 12.24
N ASP A 37 -5.74 -7.80 11.61
CA ASP A 37 -5.36 -9.20 11.37
C ASP A 37 -6.43 -10.05 10.65
N ARG A 38 -7.43 -9.39 10.04
CA ARG A 38 -8.61 -10.04 9.47
C ARG A 38 -8.93 -9.61 8.05
N PHE A 39 -8.49 -8.42 7.65
CA PHE A 39 -8.66 -7.90 6.30
C PHE A 39 -7.31 -7.58 5.67
N TRP A 40 -7.13 -8.01 4.42
CA TRP A 40 -6.02 -7.63 3.57
C TRP A 40 -6.52 -6.66 2.51
N VAL A 41 -6.08 -5.41 2.58
CA VAL A 41 -6.44 -4.38 1.58
C VAL A 41 -5.26 -4.20 0.66
N LYS A 42 -5.44 -4.52 -0.62
CA LYS A 42 -4.43 -4.30 -1.66
C LYS A 42 -4.87 -3.13 -2.55
N LEU A 43 -4.00 -2.15 -2.74
CA LEU A 43 -4.11 -1.13 -3.77
C LEU A 43 -2.99 -1.35 -4.77
N GLU A 44 -3.34 -1.29 -6.05
CA GLU A 44 -2.40 -1.36 -7.16
C GLU A 44 -2.56 -0.09 -8.00
N GLY A 45 -1.44 0.40 -8.52
CA GLY A 45 -1.43 1.54 -9.44
C GLY A 45 -0.45 1.28 -10.55
N GLU A 46 -0.95 1.41 -11.78
CA GLU A 46 -0.16 1.31 -13.00
C GLU A 46 0.11 2.71 -13.56
N GLY A 47 1.27 2.89 -14.19
CA GLY A 47 1.67 4.17 -14.79
C GLY A 47 2.02 5.26 -13.77
N ILE A 48 2.27 4.91 -12.51
CA ILE A 48 2.61 5.86 -11.44
C ILE A 48 4.13 6.02 -11.31
N ASP A 49 4.60 7.25 -11.06
CA ASP A 49 6.03 7.53 -10.90
C ASP A 49 6.56 7.25 -9.49
N ASN A 50 5.67 7.04 -8.53
CA ASN A 50 5.93 6.59 -7.16
C ASN A 50 4.62 6.12 -6.52
N THR A 51 4.70 5.67 -5.28
CA THR A 51 3.61 5.07 -4.49
C THR A 51 2.80 6.07 -3.64
N GLU A 52 3.13 7.37 -3.66
CA GLU A 52 2.39 8.40 -2.92
C GLU A 52 0.91 8.49 -3.31
N PRO A 53 0.51 8.36 -4.60
CA PRO A 53 -0.90 8.29 -4.97
C PRO A 53 -1.66 7.16 -4.27
N LEU A 54 -1.03 6.00 -4.10
CA LEU A 54 -1.64 4.85 -3.41
C LEU A 54 -1.85 5.16 -1.93
N LYS A 55 -0.87 5.81 -1.28
CA LYS A 55 -1.01 6.27 0.11
C LYS A 55 -2.12 7.30 0.27
N ALA A 56 -2.23 8.23 -0.68
CA ALA A 56 -3.26 9.26 -0.67
C ALA A 56 -4.66 8.64 -0.75
N VAL A 57 -4.88 7.69 -1.66
CA VAL A 57 -6.15 6.95 -1.76
C VAL A 57 -6.41 6.13 -0.50
N ALA A 58 -5.42 5.39 -0.02
CA ALA A 58 -5.56 4.58 1.19
C ALA A 58 -5.84 5.43 2.45
N GLY A 59 -5.31 6.65 2.52
CA GLY A 59 -5.59 7.60 3.61
C GLY A 59 -7.02 8.15 3.60
N GLN A 60 -7.71 8.10 2.46
CA GLN A 60 -9.13 8.45 2.34
C GLN A 60 -10.05 7.28 2.71
N MET A 61 -9.53 6.05 2.77
CA MET A 61 -10.31 4.88 3.15
C MET A 61 -10.58 4.86 4.66
N ASP A 62 -11.80 4.49 5.05
CA ASP A 62 -12.15 4.30 6.46
C ASP A 62 -11.73 2.92 6.97
N LEU A 63 -10.40 2.73 7.08
CA LEU A 63 -9.79 1.48 7.55
C LEU A 63 -10.18 1.16 8.99
N LYS A 64 -10.57 2.16 9.78
CA LYS A 64 -11.05 1.99 11.16
C LYS A 64 -12.43 1.35 11.19
N LYS A 65 -13.36 1.75 10.31
CA LYS A 65 -14.64 1.04 10.15
C LYS A 65 -14.43 -0.40 9.70
N LEU A 66 -13.51 -0.65 8.76
CA LEU A 66 -13.18 -2.01 8.35
C LEU A 66 -12.65 -2.83 9.54
N ALA A 67 -11.73 -2.27 10.33
CA ALA A 67 -11.24 -2.90 11.56
C ALA A 67 -12.35 -3.17 12.58
N ALA A 68 -13.37 -2.32 12.68
CA ALA A 68 -14.50 -2.53 13.59
C ALA A 68 -15.37 -3.75 13.21
N LEU A 69 -15.44 -4.09 11.92
CA LEU A 69 -16.13 -5.29 11.42
C LEU A 69 -15.36 -6.59 11.70
N ALA A 70 -14.09 -6.48 12.12
CA ALA A 70 -13.28 -7.63 12.51
C ALA A 70 -13.55 -8.13 13.94
N LYS A 71 -14.50 -7.52 14.66
CA LYS A 71 -14.94 -7.98 15.98
C LYS A 71 -16.18 -8.85 15.83
#